data_AF-A0A0A8K0J5-F1
#
_entry.id   AF-A0A0A8K0J5-F1
#
_cell.length_a   1.000
_cell.length_b   1.000
_cell.length_c   1.000
_cell.angle_alpha   90.00
_cell.angle_beta   90.00
_cell.angle_gamma   90.00
#
_symmetry.space_group_name_H-M   'P 1'
#
loop_
_entity.id
_entity.type
_entity.pdbx_description
1 polymer ?
#
loop_
_entity_poly.entity_id
_entity_poly.type
_entity_poly.pdbx_seq_one_letter_code
_entity_poly.pdbx_strand_id
1 'polypeptide(L)' 'MKITAEISESLLETLKNLAEQRGVSANTVLSQAISTENFIAQNEAAGSKLLIEKPNHTLAQVTRKRVPE' A
#
# COMPACT_ATOMS: atom_id res chain seq x y z
N MET A 1 4.33 4.22 22.25
CA MET A 1 5.51 3.38 21.97
C MET A 1 6.19 3.94 20.72
N LYS A 2 7.52 4.11 20.70
CA LYS A 2 8.27 4.53 19.51
C LYS A 2 8.96 3.30 18.94
N ILE A 3 8.80 3.07 17.64
CA ILE A 3 9.44 1.97 16.90
C ILE A 3 10.34 2.62 15.85
N THR A 4 11.58 2.14 15.76
CA THR A 4 12.56 2.57 14.75
C THR A 4 12.76 1.41 13.78
N ALA A 5 12.71 1.69 12.49
CA ALA A 5 12.99 0.73 11.43
C ALA A 5 13.95 1.35 10.43
N GLU A 6 14.86 0.54 9.90
CA GLU A 6 15.71 0.94 8.79
C GLU A 6 14.93 0.83 7.49
N ILE A 7 15.00 1.88 6.67
CA ILE A 7 14.41 1.91 5.33
C ILE A 7 15.42 2.51 4.37
N SER A 8 15.31 2.13 3.10
CA SER A 8 16.14 2.75 2.06
C SER A 8 15.78 4.24 1.93
N GLU A 9 16.77 5.04 1.55
CA GLU A 9 16.58 6.48 1.29
C GLU A 9 15.50 6.70 0.20
N SER A 10 15.50 5.87 -0.85
CA SER A 10 14.48 5.92 -1.91
C SER A 10 13.05 5.68 -1.40
N LEU A 11 12.87 4.80 -0.41
CA LEU A 11 11.56 4.54 0.18
C LEU A 11 11.12 5.72 1.06
N LEU A 12 12.05 6.31 1.82
CA LEU A 12 11.77 7.51 2.61
C LEU A 12 11.32 8.68 1.72
N GLU A 13 12.02 8.93 0.61
CA GLU A 13 11.64 9.98 -0.35
C GLU A 13 10.27 9.69 -0.99
N THR A 14 9.98 8.43 -1.31
CA THR A 14 8.65 8.03 -1.81
C THR A 14 7.56 8.31 -0.77
N LEU A 15 7.79 8.01 0.51
CA LEU A 15 6.85 8.29 1.59
C LEU A 15 6.61 9.80 1.75
N LYS A 16 7.65 10.62 1.68
CA LYS A 16 7.53 12.10 1.75
C LYS A 16 6.69 12.64 0.59
N ASN A 17 7.00 12.24 -0.64
CA ASN A 17 6.26 12.69 -1.83
C ASN A 17 4.76 12.34 -1.75
N LEU A 18 4.44 11.12 -1.30
CA LEU A 18 3.05 10.70 -1.09
C LEU A 18 2.36 11.50 0.00
N ALA A 19 3.09 11.84 1.06
CA ALA A 19 2.58 12.63 2.18
C ALA A 19 2.24 14.06 1.73
N GLU A 20 3.12 14.69 0.96
CA GLU A 20 2.92 16.01 0.37
C GLU A 20 1.71 16.05 -0.58
N GLN A 21 1.63 15.10 -1.52
CA GLN A 21 0.50 15.00 -2.47
C GLN A 21 -0.85 14.87 -1.79
N ARG A 22 -0.89 14.25 -0.60
CA ARG A 22 -2.11 13.98 0.16
C ARG A 22 -2.36 14.99 1.28
N GLY A 23 -1.44 15.90 1.54
CA GLY A 23 -1.53 16.86 2.66
C GLY A 23 -1.54 16.20 4.04
N VAL A 24 -0.86 15.05 4.21
CA VAL A 24 -0.78 14.32 5.49
C VAL A 24 0.67 14.06 5.89
N SER A 25 0.91 13.49 7.08
CA SER A 25 2.26 13.14 7.52
C SER A 25 2.77 11.83 6.87
N ALA A 26 4.09 11.67 6.73
CA ALA A 26 4.70 10.43 6.25
C ALA A 26 4.33 9.21 7.13
N ASN A 27 4.21 9.39 8.44
CA ASN A 27 3.74 8.34 9.35
C ASN A 27 2.29 7.93 9.08
N THR A 28 1.42 8.90 8.74
CA THR A 28 0.04 8.62 8.34
C THR A 28 0.01 7.80 7.05
N VAL A 29 0.81 8.16 6.05
CA VAL A 29 0.94 7.39 4.80
C VAL A 29 1.41 5.97 5.07
N LEU A 30 2.46 5.80 5.88
CA LEU A 30 2.99 4.48 6.23
C LEU A 30 1.93 3.63 6.95
N SER A 31 1.23 4.19 7.93
CA SER A 31 0.16 3.50 8.66
C SER A 31 -0.99 3.08 7.74
N GLN A 32 -1.41 3.96 6.83
CA GLN A 32 -2.43 3.65 5.83
C GLN A 32 -1.98 2.57 4.85
N ALA A 33 -0.72 2.61 4.39
CA ALA A 33 -0.17 1.62 3.48
C ALA A 33 -0.18 0.21 4.10
N ILE A 34 0.29 0.08 5.35
CA ILE A 34 0.28 -1.19 6.10
C ILE A 34 -1.16 -1.68 6.30
N SER A 35 -2.08 -0.79 6.70
CA SER A 35 -3.48 -1.16 6.92
C SER A 35 -4.16 -1.62 5.63
N THR A 36 -3.88 -0.95 4.52
CA THR A 36 -4.39 -1.29 3.19
C THR A 36 -3.84 -2.65 2.75
N GLU A 37 -2.55 -2.90 2.94
CA GLU A 37 -1.94 -4.19 2.60
C GLU A 37 -2.55 -5.34 3.39
N ASN A 38 -2.75 -5.16 4.71
CA ASN A 38 -3.41 -6.14 5.56
C ASN A 38 -4.85 -6.42 5.10
N PHE A 39 -5.62 -5.37 4.78
CA PHE A 39 -6.99 -5.52 4.29
C PHE A 39 -7.02 -6.32 2.97
N ILE A 40 -6.15 -5.97 2.02
CA ILE A 40 -6.07 -6.67 0.73
C ILE A 40 -5.69 -8.14 0.95
N ALA A 41 -4.64 -8.40 1.74
CA ALA A 41 -4.17 -9.76 2.00
C ALA A 41 -5.23 -10.65 2.67
N GLN A 42 -5.99 -10.11 3.63
CA GLN A 42 -7.09 -10.83 4.28
C GLN A 42 -8.21 -11.19 3.30
N ASN A 43 -8.60 -10.25 2.44
CA ASN A 43 -9.66 -10.48 1.46
C ASN A 43 -9.21 -11.46 0.36
N GLU A 44 -7.97 -11.34 -0.13
CA GLU A 44 -7.40 -12.29 -1.09
C GLU A 44 -7.30 -13.70 -0.51
N ALA A 45 -6.91 -13.84 0.76
CA ALA A 45 -6.91 -15.14 1.44
C ALA A 45 -8.31 -15.76 1.58
N ALA A 46 -9.35 -14.93 1.66
CA ALA A 46 -10.75 -15.36 1.61
C ALA A 46 -11.28 -15.64 0.20
N GLY A 47 -10.43 -15.54 -0.83
CA GLY A 47 -10.79 -15.80 -2.24
C GLY A 47 -11.34 -14.59 -3.00
N SER A 48 -11.30 -13.40 -2.41
CA SER A 48 -11.68 -12.17 -3.10
C SER A 48 -10.59 -11.72 -4.08
N LYS A 49 -10.96 -10.84 -5.02
CA LYS A 49 -10.07 -10.32 -6.07
C LYS A 49 -9.89 -8.81 -5.90
N LEU A 50 -8.66 -8.35 -6.05
CA LEU A 50 -8.36 -6.93 -6.16
C LEU A 50 -8.60 -6.46 -7.60
N LEU A 51 -9.47 -5.46 -7.77
CA LEU A 51 -9.79 -4.86 -9.06
C LEU A 51 -9.39 -3.39 -9.06
N ILE A 52 -8.81 -2.93 -10.17
CA ILE A 52 -8.60 -1.50 -10.44
C ILE A 52 -9.58 -1.08 -11.52
N GLU A 53 -10.42 -0.11 -11.20
CA GLU A 53 -11.27 0.56 -12.17
C GLU A 53 -10.51 1.72 -12.83
N LYS A 54 -10.48 1.71 -14.17
CA LYS A 54 -9.90 2.78 -14.98
C LYS A 54 -10.93 3.88 -15.25
N PRO A 55 -10.52 5.09 -15.67
CA PRO A 55 -11.46 6.18 -15.98
C PRO A 55 -12.52 5.83 -17.06
N ASN A 56 -12.26 4.83 -17.90
CA ASN A 56 -13.20 4.32 -18.91
C ASN A 56 -14.09 3.18 -18.39
N HIS A 57 -14.16 2.98 -17.07
CA HIS A 57 -14.92 1.91 -16.38
C HIS A 57 -14.48 0.47 -16.72
N THR A 58 -13.34 0.29 -17.39
CA THR A 58 -12.77 -1.05 -17.55
C THR A 58 -12.10 -1.50 -16.26
N LEU A 59 -12.31 -2.77 -15.91
CA LEU A 59 -11.73 -3.37 -14.72
C LEU A 59 -10.49 -4.18 -15.09
N ALA A 60 -9.39 -3.96 -14.37
CA ALA A 60 -8.20 -4.79 -14.42
C ALA A 60 -8.06 -5.58 -13.11
N GLN A 61 -7.92 -6.90 -13.19
CA GLN A 61 -7.61 -7.72 -12.02
C GLN A 61 -6.12 -7.64 -11.72
N VAL A 62 -5.79 -7.33 -10.47
CA VAL A 62 -4.41 -7.38 -9.97
C VAL A 62 -4.17 -8.77 -9.39
N THR A 63 -3.12 -9.45 -9.86
CA THR A 63 -2.65 -10.72 -9.29
C THR A 63 -1.29 -10.51 -8.66
N ARG A 64 -1.21 -10.68 -7.34
CA ARG A 64 0.05 -10.58 -6.60
C ARG A 64 0.59 -12.00 -6.39
N LYS A 65 1.84 -12.23 -6.78
CA LYS A 65 2.54 -13.45 -6.39
C LYS A 65 3.06 -13.25 -4.97
N ARG A 66 2.77 -14.17 -4.04
CA ARG A 66 3.51 -14.22 -2.78
C ARG A 66 4.99 -14.41 -3.11
N VAL A 67 5.83 -13.54 -2.58
CA VAL A 67 7.26 -13.79 -2.50
C VAL A 67 7.46 -14.66 -1.25
N PRO A 68 7.97 -15.90 -1.36
CA PRO A 68 8.34 -16.66 -0.18
C PRO A 68 9.48 -15.93 0.56
N GLU A 69 9.38 -15.86 1.88
CA GLU A 69 10.45 -15.39 2.78
C GLU A 69 11.68 -16.29 2.73
#